data_AF-M3JZY7-F1
#
_entry.id   AF-M3JZY7-F1
#
_cell.length_a   1.000
_cell.length_b   1.000
_cell.length_c   1.000
_cell.angle_alpha   90.00
_cell.angle_beta   90.00
_cell.angle_gamma   90.00
#
_symmetry.space_group_name_H-M   'P 1'
#
loop_
_entity.id
_entity.type
_entity.pdbx_description
1 polymer ?
#
loop_
_entity_poly.entity_id
_entity_poly.type
_entity_poly.pdbx_seq_one_letter_code
_entity_poly.pdbx_strand_id
1 'polypeptide(L)'
;MDEEYSVLLLPQAIISRIIYEHFKLNNCYLNSILPILFTCKEIYYAQNFMLFTLKPLIVGKNKKNSFPNSKLKSLLENKRICSKISTVYLMLTPKVTNGKSTIEFLHKLHQFGNLSRLTVRLNSADNLAPHMQCFPKTLTYLKLILVRNIKDASPVKYATFSVFPNLKTLKFQSLVHINWQLKNLMYVSNRLGSPKILVYQVLSDIIYTNRNSLEVLEFEMINLNPVYTAMNQSYKLANESTFPRLKLIKIDQTTSYPNLQISSLLTNCQMIIYINNYLSHFIILKCTNEGIVELKFDLLLFNYKFNQIRKQLDV
;
A
#
# COMPACT_ATOMS: atom_id res chain seq x y z
N MET A 1 52.36 4.01 25.88
CA MET A 1 51.13 4.81 25.67
C MET A 1 50.28 3.95 24.77
N ASP A 2 49.34 3.23 25.35
CA ASP A 2 48.42 2.41 24.56
C ASP A 2 47.44 3.36 23.88
N GLU A 3 47.50 3.44 22.56
CA GLU A 3 46.52 4.18 21.78
C GLU A 3 45.17 3.47 21.95
N GLU A 4 44.27 4.08 22.74
CA GLU A 4 42.90 3.61 22.85
C GLU A 4 42.18 3.85 21.51
N TYR A 5 42.18 2.82 20.66
CA TYR A 5 41.41 2.81 19.43
C TYR A 5 39.90 2.75 19.74
N SER A 6 39.29 3.91 19.86
CA SER A 6 37.84 4.02 20.00
C SER A 6 37.16 4.06 18.63
N VAL A 7 36.03 3.33 18.50
CA VAL A 7 35.13 3.41 17.33
C VAL A 7 34.65 4.84 17.08
N LEU A 8 34.70 5.71 18.09
CA LEU A 8 34.36 7.13 17.97
C LEU A 8 35.36 7.95 17.13
N LEU A 9 36.58 7.45 16.95
CA LEU A 9 37.59 8.08 16.09
C LEU A 9 37.35 7.81 14.60
N LEU A 10 36.45 6.89 14.26
CA LEU A 10 36.11 6.61 12.87
C LEU A 10 35.28 7.76 12.27
N PRO A 11 35.50 8.11 10.98
CA PRO A 11 34.63 9.05 10.28
C PRO A 11 33.16 8.65 10.38
N GLN A 12 32.27 9.63 10.59
CA GLN A 12 30.83 9.40 10.76
C GLN A 12 30.22 8.55 9.64
N ALA A 13 30.68 8.68 8.40
CA ALA A 13 30.23 7.87 7.27
C ALA A 13 30.54 6.38 7.45
N ILE A 14 31.71 6.05 8.02
CA ILE A 14 32.12 4.67 8.30
C ILE A 14 31.28 4.11 9.45
N ILE A 15 31.07 4.89 10.52
CA ILE A 15 30.19 4.49 11.64
C ILE A 15 28.76 4.24 11.14
N SER A 16 28.20 5.12 10.30
CA SER A 16 26.88 4.91 9.67
C SER A 16 26.83 3.62 8.87
N ARG A 17 27.88 3.33 8.09
CA ARG A 17 27.94 2.13 7.24
C ARG A 17 28.03 0.86 8.08
N ILE A 18 28.84 0.84 9.14
CA ILE A 18 28.95 -0.30 10.06
C ILE A 18 27.59 -0.59 10.70
N ILE A 19 26.91 0.43 11.22
CA ILE A 19 25.59 0.28 11.84
C ILE A 19 24.56 -0.23 10.81
N TYR A 20 24.60 0.29 9.58
CA TYR A 20 23.71 -0.14 8.51
C TYR A 20 23.93 -1.60 8.10
N GLU A 21 25.18 -2.01 7.87
CA GLU A 21 25.52 -3.41 7.52
C GLU A 21 25.21 -4.36 8.67
N HIS A 22 25.44 -3.95 9.92
CA HIS A 22 25.08 -4.74 11.09
C HIS A 22 23.57 -4.98 11.19
N PHE A 23 22.76 -3.95 10.90
CA PHE A 23 21.31 -4.09 10.81
C PHE A 23 20.89 -5.06 9.69
N LYS A 24 21.56 -5.01 8.53
CA LYS A 24 21.27 -5.84 7.37
C LYS A 24 21.57 -7.33 7.62
N LEU A 25 22.67 -7.63 8.31
CA LEU A 25 23.10 -9.00 8.62
C LEU A 25 22.17 -9.70 9.62
N ASN A 26 21.60 -8.97 10.58
CA ASN A 26 20.82 -9.52 11.69
C ASN A 26 19.30 -9.45 11.49
N ASN A 27 18.80 -9.60 10.26
CA ASN A 27 17.37 -9.71 9.96
C ASN A 27 16.49 -8.59 10.56
N CYS A 28 16.84 -7.32 10.28
CA CYS A 28 15.96 -6.16 10.52
C CYS A 28 15.64 -5.85 12.00
N TYR A 29 16.30 -6.48 12.96
CA TYR A 29 16.07 -6.19 14.37
C TYR A 29 16.86 -4.95 14.79
N LEU A 30 16.15 -3.81 14.82
CA LEU A 30 16.62 -2.53 15.38
C LEU A 30 17.28 -2.71 16.76
N ASN A 31 16.87 -3.72 17.51
CA ASN A 31 17.40 -4.08 18.83
C ASN A 31 18.90 -4.38 18.84
N SER A 32 19.49 -4.78 17.71
CA SER A 32 20.94 -5.02 17.58
C SER A 32 21.74 -3.72 17.55
N ILE A 33 21.19 -2.66 16.96
CA ILE A 33 21.86 -1.36 16.79
C ILE A 33 21.44 -0.33 17.84
N LEU A 34 20.29 -0.51 18.49
CA LEU A 34 19.77 0.39 19.53
C LEU A 34 20.73 0.58 20.71
N PRO A 35 21.38 -0.48 21.25
CA PRO A 35 22.38 -0.31 22.30
C PRO A 35 23.53 0.58 21.84
N ILE A 36 24.03 0.41 20.62
CA ILE A 36 25.11 1.23 20.03
C ILE A 36 24.67 2.70 19.93
N LEU A 37 23.44 2.94 19.50
CA LEU A 37 22.89 4.28 19.39
C LEU A 37 22.64 4.93 20.76
N PHE A 38 22.22 4.19 21.78
CA PHE A 38 21.90 4.76 23.10
C PHE A 38 23.11 4.89 24.04
N THR A 39 24.15 4.10 23.85
CA THR A 39 25.36 4.12 24.69
C THR A 39 26.23 5.34 24.41
N CYS A 40 26.23 5.88 23.20
CA CYS A 40 27.00 7.08 22.86
C CYS A 40 26.11 8.24 22.40
N LYS A 41 26.15 9.35 23.16
CA LYS A 41 25.37 10.57 22.89
C LYS A 41 25.73 11.21 21.54
N GLU A 42 27.00 11.23 21.16
CA GLU A 42 27.45 11.78 19.88
C GLU A 42 26.95 10.96 18.70
N ILE A 43 27.12 9.63 18.77
CA ILE A 43 26.59 8.71 17.75
C ILE A 43 25.06 8.85 17.70
N TYR A 44 24.37 8.89 18.85
CA TYR A 44 22.92 9.07 18.90
C TYR A 44 22.46 10.29 18.10
N TYR A 45 22.99 11.48 18.41
CA TYR A 45 22.55 12.71 17.75
C TYR A 45 22.95 12.76 16.28
N ALA A 46 24.12 12.22 15.94
CA ALA A 46 24.57 12.14 14.55
C ALA A 46 23.74 11.16 13.72
N GLN A 47 23.30 10.06 14.31
CA GLN A 47 22.81 8.88 13.60
C GLN A 47 21.36 8.49 13.92
N ASN A 48 20.63 9.25 14.75
CA ASN A 48 19.23 8.98 15.07
C ASN A 48 18.34 8.88 13.81
N PHE A 49 18.71 9.55 12.71
CA PHE A 49 17.99 9.48 11.45
C PHE A 49 17.91 8.03 10.91
N MET A 50 18.90 7.18 11.24
CA MET A 50 18.93 5.78 10.81
C MET A 50 17.75 4.98 11.39
N LEU A 51 17.25 5.35 12.56
CA LEU A 51 16.04 4.75 13.14
C LEU A 51 14.83 4.89 12.20
N PHE A 52 14.80 5.97 11.41
CA PHE A 52 13.70 6.30 10.49
C PHE A 52 13.93 5.81 9.06
N THR A 53 15.16 5.46 8.68
CA THR A 53 15.45 4.83 7.37
C THR A 53 15.31 3.32 7.40
N LEU A 54 15.50 2.71 8.57
CA LEU A 54 15.53 1.25 8.74
C LEU A 54 14.15 0.64 9.06
N LYS A 55 13.21 1.45 9.56
CA LYS A 55 11.81 1.06 9.76
C LYS A 55 10.87 2.09 9.15
N PRO A 56 9.68 1.66 8.69
CA PRO A 56 8.66 2.60 8.24
C PRO A 56 8.28 3.54 9.39
N LEU A 57 8.11 4.83 9.09
CA LEU A 57 7.57 5.77 10.06
C LEU A 57 6.09 5.44 10.30
N ILE A 58 5.75 4.95 11.49
CA ILE A 58 4.37 4.62 11.88
C ILE A 58 3.75 5.84 12.58
N VAL A 59 2.68 6.41 12.03
CA VAL A 59 1.98 7.57 12.61
C VAL A 59 0.53 7.21 12.94
N GLY A 60 0.07 7.58 14.14
CA GLY A 60 -1.30 7.41 14.63
C GLY A 60 -1.39 6.73 16.00
N LYS A 61 -2.60 6.41 16.46
CA LYS A 61 -2.80 5.79 17.79
C LYS A 61 -2.51 4.29 17.78
N ASN A 62 -1.26 3.89 18.03
CA ASN A 62 -0.95 2.52 18.47
C ASN A 62 0.16 2.54 19.54
N LYS A 63 -0.22 2.35 20.81
CA LYS A 63 0.61 2.64 21.99
C LYS A 63 2.01 2.02 21.99
N LYS A 64 2.23 0.88 21.33
CA LYS A 64 3.51 0.15 21.39
C LYS A 64 4.51 0.54 20.31
N ASN A 65 4.06 0.90 19.10
CA ASN A 65 4.94 1.02 17.93
C ASN A 65 4.74 2.31 17.11
N SER A 66 3.80 3.19 17.47
CA SER A 66 3.60 4.46 16.77
C SER A 66 4.58 5.53 17.24
N PHE A 67 5.04 6.36 16.30
CA PHE A 67 5.77 7.57 16.61
C PHE A 67 4.87 8.52 17.45
N PRO A 68 5.38 9.07 18.56
CA PRO A 68 4.57 9.91 19.43
C PRO A 68 4.04 11.15 18.71
N ASN A 69 2.73 11.37 18.77
CA ASN A 69 2.10 12.54 18.12
C ASN A 69 2.69 13.88 18.59
N SER A 70 3.16 13.97 19.84
CA SER A 70 3.82 15.17 20.39
C SER A 70 5.15 15.49 19.72
N LYS A 71 5.84 14.49 19.15
CA LYS A 71 7.13 14.66 18.46
C LYS A 71 6.98 14.85 16.94
N LEU A 72 5.76 14.78 16.40
CA LEU A 72 5.54 14.93 14.95
C LEU A 72 5.96 16.32 14.45
N LYS A 73 5.69 17.37 15.22
CA LYS A 73 6.06 18.73 14.84
C LYS A 73 7.58 18.88 14.68
N SER A 74 8.36 18.42 15.66
CA SER A 74 9.82 18.48 15.59
C SER A 74 10.41 17.58 14.49
N LEU A 75 9.73 16.46 14.17
CA LEU A 75 10.10 15.63 13.03
C LEU A 75 9.90 16.39 11.71
N LEU A 76 8.74 17.03 11.53
CA LEU A 76 8.39 17.79 10.31
C LEU A 76 9.30 19.02 10.11
N GLU A 77 9.81 19.61 11.18
CA GLU A 77 10.77 20.72 11.12
C GLU A 77 12.18 20.24 10.73
N ASN A 78 12.49 18.93 10.90
CA ASN A 78 13.80 18.38 10.60
C ASN A 78 13.93 17.91 9.14
N LYS A 79 14.29 18.85 8.25
CA LYS A 79 14.50 18.59 6.81
C LYS A 79 15.47 17.44 6.51
N ARG A 80 16.49 17.21 7.35
CA ARG A 80 17.47 16.12 7.17
C ARG A 80 16.84 14.75 7.37
N ILE A 81 15.86 14.62 8.28
CA ILE A 81 15.15 13.37 8.53
C ILE A 81 14.00 13.21 7.52
N CYS A 82 13.23 14.27 7.26
CA CYS A 82 12.12 14.24 6.29
C CYS A 82 12.58 13.81 4.90
N SER A 83 13.73 14.30 4.43
CA SER A 83 14.30 13.89 3.14
C SER A 83 14.76 12.43 3.11
N LYS A 84 14.99 11.77 4.25
CA LYS A 84 15.45 10.37 4.29
C LYS A 84 14.32 9.34 4.43
N ILE A 85 13.15 9.77 4.87
CA ILE A 85 12.00 8.86 5.06
C ILE A 85 11.41 8.50 3.70
N SER A 86 11.51 7.21 3.35
CA SER A 86 10.99 6.66 2.10
C SER A 86 9.69 5.86 2.27
N THR A 87 9.41 5.41 3.50
CA THR A 87 8.27 4.56 3.82
C THR A 87 7.51 5.07 5.04
N VAL A 88 6.20 5.27 4.88
CA VAL A 88 5.30 5.73 5.95
C VAL A 88 4.10 4.80 6.09
N TYR A 89 3.72 4.53 7.34
CA TYR A 89 2.51 3.79 7.70
C TYR A 89 1.59 4.69 8.53
N LEU A 90 0.43 5.06 7.97
CA LEU A 90 -0.55 5.94 8.57
C LEU A 90 -1.72 5.16 9.14
N MET A 91 -2.12 5.48 10.36
CA MET A 91 -3.33 4.93 10.99
C MET A 91 -4.38 6.02 11.16
N LEU A 92 -5.25 6.15 10.17
CA LEU A 92 -6.36 7.09 10.16
C LEU A 92 -7.60 6.41 10.75
N THR A 93 -7.85 6.68 12.03
CA THR A 93 -9.10 6.31 12.71
C THR A 93 -9.93 7.58 12.93
N PRO A 94 -11.28 7.51 13.05
CA PRO A 94 -12.15 8.69 13.22
C PRO A 94 -11.76 9.59 14.41
N LYS A 95 -11.25 9.01 15.50
CA LYS A 95 -10.74 9.76 16.66
C LYS A 95 -9.38 10.42 16.40
N VAL A 96 -8.69 10.07 15.33
CA VAL A 96 -7.36 10.55 14.90
C VAL A 96 -7.49 11.50 13.70
N THR A 97 -8.45 11.29 12.80
CA THR A 97 -8.80 12.24 11.72
C THR A 97 -9.38 13.55 12.24
N ASN A 98 -9.89 13.58 13.48
CA ASN A 98 -10.27 14.82 14.18
C ASN A 98 -9.13 15.45 14.99
N GLY A 99 -7.95 14.82 15.02
CA GLY A 99 -6.78 15.32 15.74
C GLY A 99 -5.99 16.31 14.88
N LYS A 100 -5.91 17.57 15.30
CA LYS A 100 -5.19 18.65 14.60
C LYS A 100 -3.79 18.24 14.12
N SER A 101 -3.04 17.50 14.93
CA SER A 101 -1.66 17.08 14.61
C SER A 101 -1.55 16.04 13.50
N THR A 102 -2.55 15.15 13.33
CA THR A 102 -2.52 14.16 12.25
C THR A 102 -2.97 14.77 10.93
N ILE A 103 -3.94 15.68 10.96
CA ILE A 103 -4.33 16.47 9.78
C ILE A 103 -3.15 17.34 9.32
N GLU A 104 -2.48 18.04 10.25
CA GLU A 104 -1.29 18.83 9.94
C GLU A 104 -0.16 17.97 9.34
N PHE A 105 0.06 16.77 9.88
CA PHE A 105 1.00 15.82 9.32
C PHE A 105 0.62 15.40 7.90
N LEU A 106 -0.66 15.08 7.64
CA LEU A 106 -1.16 14.75 6.31
C LEU A 106 -0.89 15.88 5.31
N HIS A 107 -1.23 17.12 5.67
CA HIS A 107 -0.97 18.27 4.79
C HIS A 107 0.52 18.50 4.54
N LYS A 108 1.40 18.12 5.47
CA LYS A 108 2.85 18.23 5.33
C LYS A 108 3.53 16.98 4.78
N LEU A 109 2.78 15.96 4.32
CA LEU A 109 3.35 14.75 3.73
C LEU A 109 4.22 15.05 2.50
N HIS A 110 3.93 16.12 1.77
CA HIS A 110 4.72 16.58 0.64
C HIS A 110 6.17 16.98 1.03
N GLN A 111 6.45 17.24 2.31
CA GLN A 111 7.79 17.58 2.79
C GLN A 111 8.74 16.37 2.82
N PHE A 112 8.21 15.15 2.76
CA PHE A 112 9.01 13.93 2.66
C PHE A 112 9.41 13.69 1.21
N GLY A 113 10.46 14.37 0.75
CA GLY A 113 10.87 14.37 -0.66
C GLY A 113 11.18 12.99 -1.26
N ASN A 114 11.57 12.01 -0.43
CA ASN A 114 11.88 10.64 -0.88
C ASN A 114 10.77 9.62 -0.56
N LEU A 115 9.60 10.08 -0.10
CA LEU A 115 8.49 9.21 0.25
C LEU A 115 7.96 8.51 -1.02
N SER A 116 8.25 7.23 -1.13
CA SER A 116 7.87 6.39 -2.28
C SER A 116 6.84 5.32 -1.89
N ARG A 117 6.83 4.90 -0.62
CA ARG A 117 5.95 3.84 -0.13
C ARG A 117 5.04 4.35 0.98
N LEU A 118 3.73 4.35 0.73
CA LEU A 118 2.73 4.75 1.69
C LEU A 118 1.78 3.60 1.98
N THR A 119 1.61 3.27 3.26
CA THR A 119 0.52 2.39 3.71
C THR A 119 -0.44 3.19 4.57
N VAL A 120 -1.73 3.15 4.25
CA VAL A 120 -2.78 3.86 4.98
C VAL A 120 -3.77 2.86 5.51
N ARG A 121 -3.88 2.77 6.82
CA ARG A 121 -4.91 2.03 7.52
C ARG A 121 -6.07 2.96 7.86
N LEU A 122 -7.24 2.64 7.34
CA LEU A 122 -8.46 3.43 7.41
C LEU A 122 -9.55 2.61 8.10
N ASN A 123 -10.41 3.26 8.86
CA ASN A 123 -11.62 2.59 9.34
C ASN A 123 -12.64 2.34 8.23
N SER A 124 -12.76 3.26 7.27
CA SER A 124 -13.68 3.16 6.13
C SER A 124 -13.17 4.02 4.97
N ALA A 125 -13.54 3.68 3.73
CA ALA A 125 -13.01 4.30 2.50
C ALA A 125 -13.49 5.75 2.26
N ASP A 126 -14.63 6.14 2.83
CA ASP A 126 -15.11 7.52 2.87
C ASP A 126 -14.10 8.49 3.50
N ASN A 127 -13.36 8.03 4.52
CA ASN A 127 -12.30 8.80 5.17
C ASN A 127 -11.06 8.99 4.30
N LEU A 128 -10.95 8.31 3.15
CA LEU A 128 -9.80 8.43 2.27
C LEU A 128 -9.90 9.64 1.35
N ALA A 129 -11.08 9.85 0.76
CA ALA A 129 -11.28 10.80 -0.33
C ALA A 129 -10.79 12.23 -0.01
N PRO A 130 -11.08 12.82 1.18
CA PRO A 130 -10.61 14.16 1.51
C PRO A 130 -9.09 14.28 1.66
N HIS A 131 -8.38 13.17 1.89
CA HIS A 131 -6.96 13.18 2.24
C HIS A 131 -6.04 12.75 1.09
N MET A 132 -6.59 12.17 0.01
CA MET A 132 -5.82 11.70 -1.14
C MET A 132 -5.02 12.83 -1.82
N GLN A 133 -5.58 14.05 -1.84
CA GLN A 133 -4.92 15.25 -2.38
C GLN A 133 -3.66 15.67 -1.61
N CYS A 134 -3.52 15.21 -0.37
CA CYS A 134 -2.36 15.54 0.46
C CYS A 134 -1.19 14.56 0.25
N PHE A 135 -1.40 13.46 -0.49
CA PHE A 135 -0.36 12.46 -0.70
C PHE A 135 0.66 12.93 -1.74
N PRO A 136 1.96 12.64 -1.54
CA PRO A 136 2.99 13.15 -2.43
C PRO A 136 2.95 12.43 -3.79
N LYS A 137 3.29 13.16 -4.86
CA LYS A 137 3.36 12.62 -6.23
C LYS A 137 4.55 11.67 -6.46
N THR A 138 5.46 11.57 -5.50
CA THR A 138 6.64 10.69 -5.49
C THR A 138 6.30 9.23 -5.18
N LEU A 139 5.05 8.94 -4.80
CA LEU A 139 4.63 7.57 -4.46
C LEU A 139 4.76 6.63 -5.65
N THR A 140 5.46 5.51 -5.42
CA THR A 140 5.54 4.35 -6.32
C THR A 140 4.73 3.17 -5.80
N TYR A 141 4.46 3.14 -4.50
CA TYR A 141 3.69 2.09 -3.81
C TYR A 141 2.66 2.71 -2.87
N LEU A 142 1.39 2.34 -3.04
CA LEU A 142 0.29 2.71 -2.15
C LEU A 142 -0.44 1.45 -1.67
N LYS A 143 -0.53 1.27 -0.36
CA LYS A 143 -1.33 0.20 0.26
C LYS A 143 -2.45 0.81 1.11
N LEU A 144 -3.68 0.40 0.86
CA LEU A 144 -4.86 0.83 1.60
C LEU A 144 -5.42 -0.35 2.38
N ILE A 145 -5.52 -0.22 3.71
CA ILE A 145 -6.00 -1.26 4.62
C ILE A 145 -7.32 -0.79 5.24
N LEU A 146 -8.42 -1.47 4.94
CA LEU A 146 -9.76 -1.18 5.45
C LEU A 146 -10.06 -2.04 6.68
N VAL A 147 -10.39 -1.39 7.81
CA VAL A 147 -10.61 -2.08 9.10
C VAL A 147 -12.07 -2.44 9.35
N ARG A 148 -13.04 -1.73 8.77
CA ARG A 148 -14.48 -2.03 8.92
C ARG A 148 -15.20 -1.89 7.59
N ASN A 149 -16.30 -2.63 7.45
CA ASN A 149 -17.29 -2.39 6.41
C ASN A 149 -17.98 -1.05 6.71
N ILE A 150 -18.20 -0.27 5.65
CA ILE A 150 -18.82 1.06 5.67
C ILE A 150 -20.10 1.02 6.52
N LYS A 151 -20.24 1.96 7.46
CA LYS A 151 -21.56 2.40 7.92
C LYS A 151 -22.08 3.42 6.94
N ASP A 152 -23.38 3.37 6.66
CA ASP A 152 -24.11 4.26 5.76
C ASP A 152 -23.54 5.68 5.77
N ALA A 153 -22.67 5.97 4.81
CA ALA A 153 -22.07 7.28 4.65
C ALA A 153 -22.86 8.01 3.57
N SER A 154 -23.09 9.29 3.81
CA SER A 154 -23.66 10.22 2.85
C SER A 154 -22.88 10.13 1.53
N PRO A 155 -23.54 10.31 0.37
CA PRO A 155 -22.88 10.29 -0.93
C PRO A 155 -21.75 11.31 -0.90
N VAL A 156 -20.51 10.81 -0.87
CA VAL A 156 -19.33 11.66 -0.94
C VAL A 156 -19.41 12.34 -2.30
N LYS A 157 -19.72 13.64 -2.32
CA LYS A 157 -19.64 14.46 -3.53
C LYS A 157 -18.29 14.17 -4.17
N TYR A 158 -18.33 13.67 -5.42
CA TYR A 158 -17.20 13.25 -6.25
C TYR A 158 -15.93 14.06 -5.95
N ALA A 159 -15.13 13.57 -5.00
CA ALA A 159 -13.85 14.18 -4.72
C ALA A 159 -12.94 13.82 -5.88
N THR A 160 -12.31 14.82 -6.49
CA THR A 160 -11.28 14.58 -7.50
C THR A 160 -10.14 13.80 -6.85
N PHE A 161 -10.04 12.51 -7.20
CA PHE A 161 -8.94 11.66 -6.76
C PHE A 161 -7.63 12.14 -7.37
N SER A 162 -6.55 12.01 -6.61
CA SER A 162 -5.24 12.47 -7.04
C SER A 162 -4.62 11.49 -8.02
N VAL A 163 -4.01 12.06 -9.07
CA VAL A 163 -3.17 11.33 -10.01
C VAL A 163 -1.75 11.25 -9.44
N PHE A 164 -1.25 10.03 -9.27
CA PHE A 164 0.10 9.72 -8.86
C PHE A 164 0.90 9.19 -10.06
N PRO A 165 1.68 10.05 -10.74
CA PRO A 165 2.29 9.72 -12.02
C PRO A 165 3.31 8.58 -11.92
N ASN A 166 3.87 8.34 -10.74
CA ASN A 166 4.91 7.33 -10.50
C ASN A 166 4.37 6.06 -9.83
N LEU A 167 3.06 5.98 -9.56
CA LEU A 167 2.47 4.87 -8.80
C LEU A 167 2.45 3.59 -9.61
N LYS A 168 3.40 2.69 -9.33
CA LYS A 168 3.54 1.38 -9.99
C LYS A 168 2.70 0.31 -9.30
N THR A 169 2.62 0.33 -7.98
CA THR A 169 1.93 -0.72 -7.21
C THR A 169 0.83 -0.14 -6.34
N LEU A 170 -0.37 -0.67 -6.49
CA LEU A 170 -1.52 -0.34 -5.66
C LEU A 170 -2.09 -1.61 -5.03
N LYS A 171 -2.15 -1.61 -3.69
CA LYS A 171 -2.64 -2.74 -2.90
C LYS A 171 -3.84 -2.34 -2.06
N PHE A 172 -4.89 -3.13 -2.13
CA PHE A 172 -6.04 -3.04 -1.24
C PHE A 172 -6.10 -4.27 -0.34
N GLN A 173 -6.32 -4.05 0.95
CA GLN A 173 -6.50 -5.11 1.93
C GLN A 173 -7.73 -4.80 2.78
N SER A 174 -8.63 -5.77 2.93
CA SER A 174 -9.69 -5.71 3.92
C SER A 174 -9.32 -6.58 5.13
N LEU A 175 -9.55 -6.09 6.34
CA LEU A 175 -9.42 -6.90 7.57
C LEU A 175 -10.74 -7.58 7.97
N VAL A 176 -11.82 -7.32 7.24
CA VAL A 176 -13.14 -7.91 7.46
C VAL A 176 -13.62 -8.47 6.13
N HIS A 177 -14.26 -9.64 6.14
CA HIS A 177 -14.87 -10.16 4.93
C HIS A 177 -15.98 -9.20 4.47
N ILE A 178 -15.85 -8.67 3.26
CA ILE A 178 -16.88 -7.84 2.65
C ILE A 178 -17.97 -8.80 2.16
N ASN A 179 -18.92 -9.14 3.02
CA ASN A 179 -19.98 -10.09 2.69
C ASN A 179 -20.95 -9.44 1.69
N TRP A 180 -21.00 -9.97 0.47
CA TRP A 180 -21.87 -9.49 -0.60
C TRP A 180 -22.85 -10.57 -1.02
N GLN A 181 -24.13 -10.23 -1.00
CA GLN A 181 -25.15 -10.97 -1.73
C GLN A 181 -25.28 -10.36 -3.13
N LEU A 182 -24.95 -11.15 -4.16
CA LEU A 182 -24.96 -10.79 -5.59
C LEU A 182 -26.26 -10.11 -6.08
N LYS A 183 -27.39 -10.32 -5.39
CA LYS A 183 -28.71 -9.76 -5.74
C LYS A 183 -28.76 -8.22 -5.78
N ASN A 184 -27.85 -7.51 -5.11
CA ASN A 184 -27.84 -6.05 -5.09
C ASN A 184 -27.08 -5.39 -6.26
N LEU A 185 -26.50 -6.16 -7.19
CA LEU A 185 -25.85 -5.61 -8.39
C LEU A 185 -26.86 -5.10 -9.44
N MET A 186 -28.10 -5.61 -9.40
CA MET A 186 -29.17 -5.27 -10.35
C MET A 186 -29.93 -3.99 -9.97
N TYR A 187 -29.69 -3.41 -8.79
CA TYR A 187 -30.39 -2.23 -8.28
C TYR A 187 -29.47 -1.02 -8.16
N VAL A 188 -28.94 -0.56 -9.30
CA VAL A 188 -28.25 0.74 -9.36
C VAL A 188 -28.54 1.48 -10.67
N SER A 189 -29.69 1.22 -11.30
CA SER A 189 -30.17 2.06 -12.41
C SER A 189 -30.95 3.28 -11.91
N ASN A 190 -31.40 3.30 -10.65
CA ASN A 190 -32.20 4.40 -10.14
C ASN A 190 -31.50 5.09 -8.97
N ARG A 191 -31.31 6.41 -9.16
CA ARG A 191 -31.13 7.38 -8.09
C ARG A 191 -32.13 7.02 -6.96
N LEU A 192 -31.66 7.02 -5.71
CA LEU A 192 -32.35 6.61 -4.47
C LEU A 192 -32.29 5.10 -4.14
N GLY A 193 -31.30 4.69 -3.32
CA GLY A 193 -31.40 3.43 -2.58
C GLY A 193 -30.08 2.78 -2.12
N SER A 194 -29.61 3.15 -0.92
CA SER A 194 -28.60 2.48 -0.07
C SER A 194 -27.09 2.52 -0.48
N PRO A 195 -26.15 2.77 0.48
CA PRO A 195 -24.80 3.28 0.21
C PRO A 195 -23.68 2.19 0.20
N LYS A 196 -23.98 0.99 -0.31
CA LYS A 196 -23.02 -0.14 -0.26
C LYS A 196 -21.99 -0.16 -1.39
N ILE A 197 -22.15 0.72 -2.38
CA ILE A 197 -21.34 0.78 -3.62
C ILE A 197 -20.11 1.70 -3.43
N LEU A 198 -20.06 2.48 -2.35
CA LEU A 198 -19.05 3.52 -2.14
C LEU A 198 -17.61 2.98 -2.03
N VAL A 199 -17.35 1.87 -1.33
CA VAL A 199 -15.96 1.34 -1.24
C VAL A 199 -15.48 0.95 -2.63
N TYR A 200 -16.26 0.14 -3.36
CA TYR A 200 -15.86 -0.33 -4.68
C TYR A 200 -15.78 0.82 -5.70
N GLN A 201 -16.63 1.84 -5.58
CA GLN A 201 -16.52 3.10 -6.33
C GLN A 201 -15.21 3.85 -6.01
N VAL A 202 -14.90 4.04 -4.73
CA VAL A 202 -13.64 4.68 -4.32
C VAL A 202 -12.44 3.87 -4.82
N LEU A 203 -12.47 2.54 -4.69
CA LEU A 203 -11.38 1.69 -5.20
C LEU A 203 -11.28 1.80 -6.72
N SER A 204 -12.40 1.73 -7.44
CA SER A 204 -12.45 1.85 -8.90
C SER A 204 -11.92 3.19 -9.38
N ASP A 205 -12.26 4.27 -8.69
CA ASP A 205 -11.85 5.62 -9.05
C ASP A 205 -10.35 5.79 -8.84
N ILE A 206 -9.81 5.29 -7.73
CA ILE A 206 -8.36 5.32 -7.47
C ILE A 206 -7.60 4.51 -8.52
N ILE A 207 -8.08 3.32 -8.86
CA ILE A 207 -7.47 2.46 -9.88
C ILE A 207 -7.50 3.16 -11.24
N TYR A 208 -8.68 3.62 -11.68
CA TYR A 208 -8.85 4.23 -12.99
C TYR A 208 -8.09 5.55 -13.14
N THR A 209 -8.06 6.37 -12.09
CA THR A 209 -7.31 7.65 -12.06
C THR A 209 -5.81 7.43 -12.23
N ASN A 210 -5.29 6.28 -11.78
CA ASN A 210 -3.87 5.94 -11.82
C ASN A 210 -3.51 4.90 -12.90
N ARG A 211 -4.45 4.55 -13.79
CA ARG A 211 -4.29 3.46 -14.79
C ARG A 211 -3.04 3.56 -15.67
N ASN A 212 -2.57 4.77 -15.95
CA ASN A 212 -1.43 5.01 -16.84
C ASN A 212 -0.07 4.66 -16.21
N SER A 213 0.04 4.65 -14.88
CA SER A 213 1.29 4.39 -14.16
C SER A 213 1.33 3.01 -13.49
N LEU A 214 0.16 2.39 -13.27
CA LEU A 214 0.03 1.13 -12.56
C LEU A 214 0.61 -0.05 -13.34
N GLU A 215 1.49 -0.80 -12.68
CA GLU A 215 2.11 -2.04 -13.16
C GLU A 215 1.60 -3.26 -12.37
N VAL A 216 1.25 -3.09 -11.09
CA VAL A 216 0.78 -4.16 -10.20
C VAL A 216 -0.43 -3.73 -9.39
N LEU A 217 -1.48 -4.57 -9.42
CA LEU A 217 -2.64 -4.47 -8.55
C LEU A 217 -2.70 -5.67 -7.60
N GLU A 218 -2.84 -5.41 -6.30
CA GLU A 218 -3.05 -6.45 -5.30
C GLU A 218 -4.36 -6.27 -4.54
N PHE A 219 -5.13 -7.35 -4.44
CA PHE A 219 -6.34 -7.42 -3.62
C PHE A 219 -6.16 -8.52 -2.58
N GLU A 220 -6.41 -8.19 -1.31
CA GLU A 220 -6.31 -9.13 -0.19
C GLU A 220 -7.62 -9.07 0.61
N MET A 221 -8.35 -10.19 0.62
CA MET A 221 -9.71 -10.31 1.19
C MET A 221 -10.72 -9.34 0.56
N ILE A 222 -10.51 -8.95 -0.70
CA ILE A 222 -11.39 -8.08 -1.49
C ILE A 222 -11.72 -8.79 -2.80
N ASN A 223 -13.00 -8.88 -3.13
CA ASN A 223 -13.44 -9.47 -4.39
C ASN A 223 -13.21 -8.48 -5.54
N LEU A 224 -12.59 -8.95 -6.63
CA LEU A 224 -12.31 -8.13 -7.81
C LEU A 224 -13.57 -7.82 -8.64
N ASN A 225 -14.56 -8.72 -8.70
CA ASN A 225 -15.74 -8.56 -9.55
C ASN A 225 -16.54 -7.27 -9.27
N PRO A 226 -16.83 -6.91 -8.00
CA PRO A 226 -17.52 -5.66 -7.72
C PRO A 226 -16.69 -4.42 -8.09
N VAL A 227 -15.36 -4.46 -7.92
CA VAL A 227 -14.46 -3.39 -8.35
C VAL A 227 -14.54 -3.22 -9.86
N TYR A 228 -14.46 -4.32 -10.61
CA TYR A 228 -14.53 -4.31 -12.07
C TYR A 228 -15.89 -3.84 -12.57
N THR A 229 -16.98 -4.34 -12.00
CA THR A 229 -18.34 -3.88 -12.33
C THR A 229 -18.49 -2.39 -12.09
N ALA A 230 -18.02 -1.87 -10.94
CA ALA A 230 -18.06 -0.43 -10.65
C ALA A 230 -17.24 0.38 -11.66
N MET A 231 -16.02 -0.07 -12.01
CA MET A 231 -15.22 0.58 -13.05
C MET A 231 -15.95 0.58 -14.40
N ASN A 232 -16.54 -0.55 -14.80
CA ASN A 232 -17.22 -0.66 -16.09
C ASN A 232 -18.47 0.22 -16.16
N GLN A 233 -19.23 0.33 -15.06
CA GLN A 233 -20.39 1.22 -14.97
C GLN A 233 -19.99 2.70 -15.05
N SER A 234 -18.95 3.10 -14.32
CA SER A 234 -18.52 4.50 -14.23
C SER A 234 -17.76 4.98 -15.48
N TYR A 235 -16.93 4.12 -16.07
CA TYR A 235 -15.96 4.51 -17.10
C TYR A 235 -16.18 3.83 -18.45
N LYS A 236 -17.19 2.95 -18.57
CA LYS A 236 -17.51 2.19 -19.79
C LYS A 236 -16.25 1.50 -20.34
N LEU A 237 -15.72 0.54 -19.58
CA LEU A 237 -14.56 -0.28 -19.94
C LEU A 237 -14.92 -1.23 -21.10
N ALA A 238 -15.19 -0.68 -22.28
CA ALA A 238 -15.62 -1.43 -23.46
C ALA A 238 -14.44 -1.85 -24.35
N ASN A 239 -13.22 -1.35 -24.10
CA ASN A 239 -12.11 -1.44 -25.05
C ASN A 239 -10.84 -2.07 -24.43
N GLU A 240 -10.09 -2.74 -25.30
CA GLU A 240 -8.70 -3.16 -25.07
C GLU A 240 -7.83 -1.96 -24.66
N SER A 241 -6.79 -2.21 -23.85
CA SER A 241 -5.74 -1.24 -23.46
C SER A 241 -6.10 -0.10 -22.48
N THR A 242 -7.14 -0.24 -21.65
CA THR A 242 -7.43 0.78 -20.62
C THR A 242 -6.26 0.95 -19.62
N PHE A 243 -5.52 -0.13 -19.37
CA PHE A 243 -4.36 -0.15 -18.48
C PHE A 243 -3.07 -0.44 -19.26
N PRO A 244 -2.41 0.57 -19.85
CA PRO A 244 -1.32 0.34 -20.80
C PRO A 244 -0.05 -0.26 -20.18
N ARG A 245 0.11 -0.18 -18.85
CA ARG A 245 1.31 -0.65 -18.13
C ARG A 245 1.05 -1.79 -17.16
N LEU A 246 -0.21 -2.18 -16.98
CA LEU A 246 -0.56 -3.16 -15.96
C LEU A 246 -0.03 -4.54 -16.38
N LYS A 247 0.86 -5.10 -15.58
CA LYS A 247 1.50 -6.39 -15.84
C LYS A 247 0.83 -7.48 -15.02
N LEU A 248 0.51 -7.20 -13.75
CA LEU A 248 0.11 -8.22 -12.79
C LEU A 248 -1.09 -7.79 -11.95
N ILE A 249 -2.09 -8.66 -11.85
CA ILE A 249 -3.14 -8.59 -10.84
C ILE A 249 -3.00 -9.79 -9.92
N LYS A 250 -2.81 -9.57 -8.62
CA LYS A 250 -2.76 -10.63 -7.60
C LYS A 250 -3.96 -10.51 -6.66
N ILE A 251 -4.70 -11.59 -6.52
CA ILE A 251 -5.95 -11.63 -5.76
C ILE A 251 -5.83 -12.75 -4.74
N ASP A 252 -5.81 -12.36 -3.48
CA ASP A 252 -5.90 -13.26 -2.35
C ASP A 252 -7.33 -13.21 -1.80
N GLN A 253 -8.08 -14.27 -2.04
CA GLN A 253 -9.47 -14.37 -1.63
C GLN A 253 -9.78 -15.75 -1.03
N THR A 254 -10.74 -15.76 -0.12
CA THR A 254 -11.20 -16.98 0.57
C THR A 254 -12.20 -17.78 -0.24
N THR A 255 -12.68 -17.27 -1.36
CA THR A 255 -13.73 -17.87 -2.20
C THR A 255 -13.20 -18.33 -3.56
N SER A 256 -13.98 -19.16 -4.26
CA SER A 256 -13.71 -19.60 -5.62
C SER A 256 -13.48 -18.43 -6.59
N TYR A 257 -12.60 -18.65 -7.58
CA TYR A 257 -12.26 -17.62 -8.56
C TYR A 257 -13.46 -17.36 -9.50
N PRO A 258 -13.79 -16.10 -9.79
CA PRO A 258 -14.96 -15.80 -10.61
C PRO A 258 -14.67 -15.95 -12.11
N ASN A 259 -15.40 -16.83 -12.79
CA ASN A 259 -15.22 -17.09 -14.23
C ASN A 259 -15.67 -15.95 -15.16
N LEU A 260 -16.62 -15.11 -14.74
CA LEU A 260 -17.40 -14.28 -15.67
C LEU A 260 -16.67 -13.08 -16.29
N GLN A 261 -15.44 -12.72 -15.86
CA GLN A 261 -14.77 -11.47 -16.28
C GLN A 261 -13.26 -11.60 -16.54
N ILE A 262 -12.70 -12.81 -16.48
CA ILE A 262 -11.25 -13.06 -16.57
C ILE A 262 -10.69 -12.62 -17.93
N SER A 263 -11.41 -12.93 -19.02
CA SER A 263 -11.00 -12.54 -20.38
C SER A 263 -10.82 -11.03 -20.49
N SER A 264 -11.80 -10.26 -20.03
CA SER A 264 -11.78 -8.79 -20.06
C SER A 264 -10.73 -8.16 -19.14
N LEU A 265 -10.33 -8.85 -18.07
CA LEU A 265 -9.23 -8.41 -17.21
C LEU A 265 -7.87 -8.71 -17.85
N LEU A 266 -7.74 -9.87 -18.51
CA LEU A 266 -6.51 -10.27 -19.21
C LEU A 266 -6.25 -9.47 -20.49
N THR A 267 -7.24 -8.80 -21.09
CA THR A 267 -6.98 -7.80 -22.14
C THR A 267 -6.30 -6.54 -21.59
N ASN A 268 -6.32 -6.34 -20.27
CA ASN A 268 -5.74 -5.19 -19.59
C ASN A 268 -4.51 -5.53 -18.74
N CYS A 269 -4.13 -6.81 -18.63
CA CYS A 269 -2.94 -7.22 -17.88
C CYS A 269 -2.30 -8.50 -18.44
N GLN A 270 -1.00 -8.66 -18.22
CA GLN A 270 -0.27 -9.83 -18.73
C GLN A 270 -0.57 -11.11 -17.94
N MET A 271 -0.81 -10.97 -16.64
CA MET A 271 -0.99 -12.12 -15.75
C MET A 271 -1.94 -11.82 -14.58
N ILE A 272 -2.75 -12.81 -14.21
CA ILE A 272 -3.54 -12.78 -12.99
C ILE A 272 -3.11 -13.96 -12.10
N ILE A 273 -2.91 -13.70 -10.81
CA ILE A 273 -2.63 -14.72 -9.81
C ILE A 273 -3.78 -14.74 -8.81
N TYR A 274 -4.46 -15.89 -8.71
CA TYR A 274 -5.47 -16.14 -7.69
C TYR A 274 -4.91 -17.05 -6.61
N ILE A 275 -4.91 -16.58 -5.36
CA ILE A 275 -4.50 -17.36 -4.20
C ILE A 275 -5.76 -17.79 -3.47
N ASN A 276 -5.89 -19.09 -3.24
CA ASN A 276 -6.93 -19.68 -2.41
C ASN A 276 -6.26 -20.30 -1.18
N ASN A 277 -6.25 -19.53 -0.08
CA ASN A 277 -5.67 -19.97 1.18
C ASN A 277 -6.45 -21.13 1.81
N TYR A 278 -7.75 -21.29 1.52
CA TYR A 278 -8.56 -22.39 2.06
C TYR A 278 -8.19 -23.73 1.42
N LEU A 279 -8.02 -23.73 0.10
CA LEU A 279 -7.64 -24.93 -0.67
C LEU A 279 -6.12 -25.11 -0.79
N SER A 280 -5.33 -24.29 -0.09
CA SER A 280 -3.86 -24.31 -0.10
C SER A 280 -3.25 -24.37 -1.49
N HIS A 281 -3.84 -23.65 -2.45
CA HIS A 281 -3.35 -23.60 -3.82
C HIS A 281 -3.44 -22.19 -4.38
N PHE A 282 -2.71 -21.96 -5.47
CA PHE A 282 -2.86 -20.76 -6.27
C PHE A 282 -2.93 -21.11 -7.76
N ILE A 283 -3.55 -20.22 -8.51
CA ILE A 283 -3.79 -20.35 -9.94
C ILE A 283 -3.14 -19.16 -10.62
N ILE A 284 -2.44 -19.42 -11.72
CA ILE A 284 -1.91 -18.41 -12.62
C ILE A 284 -2.72 -18.46 -13.91
N LEU A 285 -3.23 -17.31 -14.32
CA LEU A 285 -3.95 -17.12 -15.57
C LEU A 285 -3.14 -16.19 -16.48
N LYS A 286 -3.00 -16.58 -17.75
CA LYS A 286 -2.33 -15.79 -18.78
C LYS A 286 -3.11 -15.86 -20.08
N CYS A 287 -3.13 -14.76 -20.83
CA CYS A 287 -3.59 -14.78 -22.21
C CYS A 287 -2.44 -15.26 -23.11
N THR A 288 -2.72 -16.22 -23.98
CA THR A 288 -1.79 -16.71 -25.02
C THR A 288 -2.49 -16.66 -26.37
N ASN A 289 -1.75 -16.90 -27.45
CA ASN A 289 -2.31 -16.95 -28.80
C ASN A 289 -3.39 -18.05 -28.95
N GLU A 290 -3.36 -19.08 -28.11
CA GLU A 290 -4.29 -20.21 -28.10
C GLU A 290 -5.48 -19.99 -27.14
N GLY A 291 -5.53 -18.86 -26.46
CA GLY A 291 -6.56 -18.51 -25.47
C GLY A 291 -6.01 -18.37 -24.06
N ILE A 292 -6.89 -18.49 -23.06
CA ILE A 292 -6.53 -18.32 -21.66
C ILE A 292 -5.96 -19.63 -21.11
N VAL A 293 -4.72 -19.59 -20.63
CA VAL A 293 -4.06 -20.73 -19.99
C VAL A 293 -4.19 -20.62 -18.48
N GLU A 294 -4.64 -21.70 -17.85
CA GLU A 294 -4.75 -21.86 -16.40
C GLU A 294 -3.69 -22.83 -15.87
N LEU A 295 -2.85 -22.37 -14.94
CA LEU A 295 -1.83 -23.18 -14.28
C LEU A 295 -2.05 -23.20 -12.78
N LYS A 296 -2.35 -24.37 -12.22
CA LYS A 296 -2.61 -24.57 -10.79
C LYS A 296 -1.37 -25.12 -10.07
N PHE A 297 -1.07 -24.57 -8.90
CA PHE A 297 0.09 -24.93 -8.08
C PHE A 297 -0.28 -24.99 -6.60
N ASP A 298 0.49 -25.78 -5.85
CA ASP A 298 0.45 -25.82 -4.39
C ASP A 298 0.99 -24.51 -3.79
N LEU A 299 0.33 -23.99 -2.75
CA LEU A 299 0.71 -22.77 -2.04
C LEU A 299 2.13 -22.83 -1.44
N LEU A 300 2.65 -24.02 -1.13
CA LEU A 300 4.04 -24.21 -0.68
C LEU A 300 5.06 -23.65 -1.67
N LEU A 301 4.74 -23.67 -2.97
CA LEU A 301 5.60 -23.15 -4.04
C LEU A 301 5.41 -21.65 -4.30
N PHE A 302 4.47 -21.00 -3.61
CA PHE A 302 4.04 -19.65 -3.95
C PHE A 302 5.18 -18.64 -3.94
N ASN A 303 5.95 -18.56 -2.85
CA ASN A 303 7.04 -17.59 -2.74
C ASN A 303 8.09 -17.75 -3.84
N TYR A 304 8.43 -19.01 -4.17
CA TYR A 304 9.37 -19.30 -5.25
C TYR A 304 8.82 -18.87 -6.61
N LYS A 305 7.60 -19.31 -6.97
CA LYS A 305 6.96 -18.98 -8.25
C LYS A 305 6.66 -17.49 -8.39
N PHE A 306 6.20 -16.85 -7.33
CA PHE A 306 5.92 -15.41 -7.32
C PHE A 306 7.19 -14.60 -7.55
N ASN A 307 8.31 -14.96 -6.92
CA ASN A 307 9.60 -14.30 -7.19
C ASN A 307 10.08 -14.49 -8.63
N GLN A 308 9.86 -15.67 -9.24
CA GLN A 308 10.15 -15.89 -10.66
C GLN A 308 9.28 -15.01 -11.57
N ILE A 309 7.98 -14.92 -11.28
CA ILE A 309 7.04 -14.09 -12.05
C ILE A 309 7.43 -12.60 -11.96
N ARG A 310 7.77 -12.13 -10.76
CA ARG A 310 8.24 -10.76 -10.55
C ARG A 310 9.48 -10.43 -11.37
N LYS A 311 10.45 -11.35 -11.43
CA LYS A 311 11.62 -11.23 -12.31
C LYS A 311 11.23 -11.25 -13.79
N GLN A 312 10.35 -12.15 -14.20
CA GLN A 312 9.89 -12.26 -15.59
C GLN A 312 9.19 -10.98 -16.06
N LEU A 313 8.36 -10.40 -15.21
CA LEU A 313 7.55 -9.23 -15.53
C LEU A 313 8.30 -7.92 -15.26
N ASP A 314 9.49 -7.95 -14.64
CA ASP A 314 10.22 -6.76 -14.19
C ASP A 314 9.34 -5.84 -13.30
N VAL A 315 8.84 -6.40 -12.19
CA VAL A 315 7.97 -5.75 -11.16
C VAL A 315 8.28 -6.23 -9.75
#